data_AF-A0A7J9Y480-F1
#
_entry.id   AF-A0A7J9Y480-F1
#
_cell.length_a   1.000
_cell.length_b   1.000
_cell.length_c   1.000
_cell.angle_alpha   90.00
_cell.angle_beta   90.00
_cell.angle_gamma   90.00
#
_symmetry.space_group_name_H-M   'P 1'
#
loop_
_entity.id
_entity.type
_entity.pdbx_description
1 polymer ?
#
loop_
_entity_poly.entity_id
_entity_poly.type
_entity_poly.pdbx_seq_one_letter_code
_entity_poly.pdbx_strand_id
1 'polypeptide(L)'
;MTTVDRPRTGIVSPAVTLLDDAISRVATTPDLVAVEQLARWLADATASLIDELTAADAESRRTGEAVVLAEAASGHVMVVRRFPADQPTPIHGHGGWGAVVVLTGHGRYETWEPTRDGYARLVRVRELGPGDTLAWPNPPHDVHRQVGLADGATELTIFARHPYHTWAPQFQPAGDPLHPS
;
A
#
# COMPACT_ATOMS: atom_id res chain seq x y z
N MET A 1 42.88 -33.04 1.15
CA MET A 1 41.63 -33.14 0.36
C MET A 1 40.87 -31.86 0.64
N THR A 2 40.94 -30.92 -0.30
CA THR A 2 40.50 -29.53 -0.13
C THR A 2 39.02 -29.44 -0.47
N THR A 3 38.16 -29.22 0.52
CA THR A 3 36.75 -28.88 0.26
C THR A 3 36.69 -27.40 -0.02
N VAL A 4 36.58 -27.05 -1.31
CA VAL A 4 36.28 -25.68 -1.75
C VAL A 4 34.81 -25.42 -1.42
N ASP A 5 34.58 -24.65 -0.36
CA ASP A 5 33.28 -24.11 -0.04
C ASP A 5 32.97 -23.01 -1.07
N ARG A 6 32.10 -23.31 -2.04
CA ARG A 6 31.61 -22.29 -2.97
C ARG A 6 30.58 -21.45 -2.22
N PRO A 7 30.67 -20.11 -2.25
CA PRO A 7 29.59 -19.29 -1.74
C PRO A 7 28.32 -19.59 -2.52
N ARG A 8 27.26 -19.98 -1.81
CA ARG A 8 25.90 -19.93 -2.36
C ARG A 8 25.66 -18.49 -2.76
N THR A 9 25.68 -18.20 -4.06
CA THR A 9 25.05 -17.00 -4.62
C THR A 9 23.60 -17.03 -4.16
N GLY A 10 23.28 -16.31 -3.08
CA GLY A 10 21.93 -16.21 -2.55
C GLY A 10 21.04 -15.66 -3.65
N ILE A 11 20.00 -16.40 -4.02
CA ILE A 11 18.99 -15.89 -4.93
C ILE A 11 18.30 -14.75 -4.17
N VAL A 12 18.54 -13.52 -4.61
CA VAL A 12 17.84 -12.33 -4.09
C VAL A 12 16.39 -12.45 -4.54
N SER A 13 15.43 -12.24 -3.63
CA SER A 13 14.00 -12.28 -3.96
C SER A 13 13.68 -11.24 -5.04
N PRO A 14 12.89 -11.59 -6.06
CA PRO A 14 12.39 -10.64 -7.05
C PRO A 14 11.75 -9.39 -6.43
N ALA A 15 10.97 -9.52 -5.35
CA ALA A 15 10.40 -8.38 -4.65
C ALA A 15 11.45 -7.41 -4.09
N VAL A 16 12.59 -7.92 -3.59
CA VAL A 16 13.69 -7.07 -3.08
C VAL A 16 14.29 -6.26 -4.22
N THR A 17 14.62 -6.91 -5.34
CA THR A 17 15.14 -6.20 -6.52
C THR A 17 14.13 -5.18 -7.05
N LEU A 18 12.85 -5.54 -7.12
CA LEU A 18 11.82 -4.63 -7.61
C LEU A 18 11.60 -3.43 -6.68
N LEU A 19 11.68 -3.63 -5.37
CA LEU A 19 11.58 -2.53 -4.40
C LEU A 19 12.76 -1.56 -4.54
N ASP A 20 13.99 -2.06 -4.69
CA ASP A 20 15.16 -1.20 -4.92
C ASP A 20 15.03 -0.40 -6.23
N ASP A 21 14.58 -1.05 -7.31
CA ASP A 21 14.28 -0.39 -8.58
C ASP A 21 13.19 0.69 -8.43
N ALA A 22 12.11 0.38 -7.71
CA ALA A 22 11.01 1.30 -7.42
C ALA A 22 11.52 2.57 -6.72
N ILE A 23 12.34 2.40 -5.68
CA ILE A 23 12.89 3.50 -4.88
C ILE A 23 13.83 4.35 -5.73
N SER A 24 14.63 3.74 -6.61
CA SER A 24 15.55 4.49 -7.49
C SER A 24 14.84 5.41 -8.49
N ARG A 25 13.56 5.16 -8.77
CA ARG A 25 12.74 5.92 -9.74
C ARG A 25 12.11 7.17 -9.15
N VAL A 26 12.04 7.27 -7.83
CA VAL A 26 11.40 8.39 -7.14
C VAL A 26 12.42 9.18 -6.34
N ALA A 27 12.27 10.50 -6.32
CA ALA A 27 13.07 11.33 -5.43
C ALA A 27 12.76 10.97 -3.97
N THR A 28 13.66 11.30 -3.04
CA THR A 28 13.46 11.08 -1.59
C THR A 28 12.16 11.70 -1.08
N THR A 29 11.76 12.83 -1.66
CA THR A 29 10.49 13.52 -1.38
C THR A 29 9.74 13.73 -2.70
N PRO A 30 9.04 12.69 -3.20
CA PRO A 30 8.34 12.78 -4.48
C PRO A 30 7.07 13.61 -4.34
N ASP A 31 6.69 14.30 -5.42
CA ASP A 31 5.34 14.85 -5.55
C ASP A 31 4.34 13.74 -5.93
N LEU A 32 3.04 14.07 -5.89
CA LEU A 32 2.00 13.08 -6.19
C LEU A 32 2.13 12.51 -7.62
N VAL A 33 2.52 13.33 -8.59
CA VAL A 33 2.63 12.90 -10.00
C VAL A 33 3.70 11.81 -10.14
N ALA A 34 4.83 11.96 -9.45
CA ALA A 34 5.88 10.95 -9.44
C ALA A 34 5.40 9.63 -8.78
N VAL A 35 4.63 9.71 -7.68
CA VAL A 35 4.09 8.50 -7.01
C VAL A 35 3.03 7.81 -7.88
N GLU A 36 2.20 8.57 -8.58
CA GLU A 36 1.25 8.01 -9.56
C GLU A 36 1.96 7.33 -10.74
N GLN A 37 3.07 7.90 -11.22
CA GLN A 37 3.90 7.27 -12.24
C GLN A 37 4.54 5.98 -11.72
N LEU A 38 5.00 5.96 -10.47
CA LEU A 38 5.50 4.76 -9.82
C LEU A 38 4.42 3.68 -9.72
N ALA A 39 3.20 4.03 -9.32
CA ALA A 39 2.09 3.07 -9.22
C ALA A 39 1.75 2.43 -10.57
N ARG A 40 1.75 3.23 -11.65
CA ARG A 40 1.57 2.71 -13.02
C ARG A 40 2.69 1.77 -13.44
N TRP A 41 3.94 2.15 -13.21
CA TRP A 41 5.09 1.28 -13.49
C TRP A 41 5.03 -0.03 -12.67
N LEU A 42 4.63 0.07 -11.40
CA LEU A 42 4.49 -1.09 -10.52
C LEU A 42 3.45 -2.07 -11.06
N ALA A 43 2.35 -1.57 -11.65
CA ALA A 43 1.32 -2.41 -12.24
C ALA A 43 1.88 -3.31 -13.36
N ASP A 44 2.70 -2.75 -14.24
CA ASP A 44 3.37 -3.50 -15.31
C ASP A 44 4.39 -4.51 -14.73
N ALA A 45 5.07 -4.13 -13.65
CA ALA A 45 6.11 -4.95 -13.04
C ALA A 45 5.58 -6.16 -12.25
N THR A 46 4.29 -6.17 -11.87
CA THR A 46 3.68 -7.28 -11.10
C THR A 46 3.83 -8.65 -11.77
N ALA A 47 3.94 -8.70 -13.10
CA ALA A 47 4.16 -9.94 -13.86
C ALA A 47 5.46 -10.68 -13.46
N SER A 48 6.45 -9.95 -12.94
CA SER A 48 7.71 -10.53 -12.43
C SER A 48 7.59 -11.16 -11.04
N LEU A 49 6.48 -10.92 -10.33
CA LEU A 49 6.27 -11.32 -8.94
C LEU A 49 5.14 -12.35 -8.76
N ILE A 50 4.62 -12.95 -9.84
CA ILE A 50 3.38 -13.76 -9.80
C ILE A 50 3.37 -14.80 -8.67
N ASP A 51 4.46 -15.54 -8.49
CA ASP A 51 4.55 -16.57 -7.45
C ASP A 51 4.52 -15.98 -6.03
N GLU A 52 5.28 -14.90 -5.79
CA GLU A 52 5.34 -14.22 -4.49
C GLU A 52 4.00 -13.53 -4.16
N LEU A 53 3.37 -12.87 -5.15
CA LEU A 53 2.06 -12.24 -5.00
C LEU A 53 0.97 -13.27 -4.71
N THR A 54 1.00 -14.42 -5.38
CA THR A 54 0.02 -15.50 -5.15
C THR A 54 0.14 -16.06 -3.74
N ALA A 55 1.37 -16.33 -3.29
CA ALA A 55 1.62 -16.83 -1.94
C ALA A 55 1.19 -15.81 -0.87
N ALA A 56 1.51 -14.53 -1.09
CA ALA A 56 1.17 -13.47 -0.15
C ALA A 56 -0.33 -13.14 -0.11
N ASP A 57 -1.04 -13.20 -1.24
CA ASP A 57 -2.51 -13.09 -1.25
C ASP A 57 -3.17 -14.22 -0.47
N ALA A 58 -2.72 -15.46 -0.68
CA ALA A 58 -3.24 -16.62 0.05
C ALA A 58 -3.02 -16.48 1.56
N GLU A 59 -1.84 -16.02 1.97
CA GLU A 59 -1.52 -15.81 3.38
C GLU A 59 -2.32 -14.64 3.98
N SER A 60 -2.44 -13.52 3.27
CA SER A 60 -3.23 -12.37 3.74
C SER A 60 -4.71 -12.71 3.88
N ARG A 61 -5.27 -13.51 2.96
CA ARG A 61 -6.65 -14.04 3.09
C ARG A 61 -6.83 -14.92 4.32
N ARG A 62 -5.80 -15.68 4.69
CA ARG A 62 -5.84 -16.63 5.81
C ARG A 62 -5.74 -15.92 7.16
N THR A 63 -4.94 -14.87 7.26
CA THR A 63 -4.64 -14.18 8.52
C THR A 63 -5.42 -12.89 8.72
N GLY A 64 -5.85 -12.23 7.64
CA GLY A 64 -6.38 -10.87 7.66
C GLY A 64 -5.31 -9.78 7.76
N GLU A 65 -4.02 -10.17 7.82
CA GLU A 65 -2.89 -9.26 7.97
C GLU A 65 -2.21 -8.94 6.62
N ALA A 66 -1.44 -7.85 6.58
CA ALA A 66 -0.56 -7.59 5.45
C ALA A 66 0.66 -8.52 5.48
N VAL A 67 1.12 -8.93 4.31
CA VAL A 67 2.31 -9.77 4.14
C VAL A 67 3.42 -8.91 3.54
N VAL A 68 4.54 -8.80 4.27
CA VAL A 68 5.74 -8.10 3.79
C VAL A 68 6.46 -8.97 2.77
N LEU A 69 6.67 -8.43 1.56
CA LEU A 69 7.45 -9.08 0.51
C LEU A 69 8.91 -8.64 0.55
N ALA A 70 9.16 -7.36 0.81
CA ALA A 70 10.50 -6.79 0.86
C ALA A 70 10.54 -5.53 1.72
N GLU A 71 11.69 -5.31 2.36
CA GLU A 71 12.03 -4.09 3.10
C GLU A 71 13.37 -3.56 2.61
N ALA A 72 13.44 -2.26 2.33
CA ALA A 72 14.67 -1.58 1.95
C ALA A 72 15.34 -0.96 3.18
N ALA A 73 16.67 -0.82 3.13
CA ALA A 73 17.45 -0.16 4.19
C ALA A 73 17.03 1.31 4.44
N SER A 74 16.37 1.93 3.46
CA SER A 74 15.79 3.28 3.55
C SER A 74 14.48 3.33 4.35
N GLY A 75 13.94 2.19 4.79
CA GLY A 75 12.68 2.08 5.54
C GLY A 75 11.42 1.94 4.68
N HIS A 76 11.58 1.91 3.35
CA HIS A 76 10.49 1.59 2.43
C HIS A 76 10.14 0.11 2.53
N VAL A 77 8.87 -0.22 2.32
CA VAL A 77 8.39 -1.60 2.40
C VAL A 77 7.40 -1.88 1.27
N MET A 78 7.48 -3.09 0.72
CA MET A 78 6.52 -3.65 -0.21
C MET A 78 5.67 -4.69 0.50
N VAL A 79 4.35 -4.53 0.47
CA VAL A 79 3.40 -5.43 1.13
C VAL A 79 2.26 -5.83 0.21
N VAL A 80 1.71 -7.02 0.45
CA VAL A 80 0.42 -7.45 -0.10
C VAL A 80 -0.61 -7.49 1.01
N ARG A 81 -1.78 -6.91 0.78
CA ARG A 81 -2.87 -6.94 1.75
C ARG A 81 -4.22 -7.25 1.11
N ARG A 82 -4.99 -8.10 1.78
CA ARG A 82 -6.38 -8.39 1.49
C ARG A 82 -7.31 -7.48 2.33
N PHE A 83 -8.25 -6.84 1.67
CA PHE A 83 -9.33 -6.08 2.30
C PHE A 83 -10.68 -6.80 2.11
N PRO A 84 -11.29 -7.36 3.17
CA PRO A 84 -12.61 -8.00 3.08
C PRO A 84 -13.74 -6.96 2.94
N ALA A 85 -14.93 -7.41 2.53
CA ALA A 85 -16.04 -6.52 2.19
C ALA A 85 -16.79 -5.90 3.39
N ASP A 86 -16.61 -6.47 4.57
CA ASP A 86 -17.34 -6.13 5.79
C ASP A 86 -16.49 -5.43 6.86
N GLN A 87 -15.17 -5.30 6.62
CA GLN A 87 -14.24 -4.70 7.58
C GLN A 87 -13.47 -3.56 6.91
N PRO A 88 -14.08 -2.37 6.82
CA PRO A 88 -13.37 -1.19 6.37
C PRO A 88 -12.23 -0.85 7.33
N THR A 89 -11.12 -0.35 6.80
CA THR A 89 -10.07 0.24 7.62
C THR A 89 -10.61 1.47 8.37
N PRO A 90 -9.96 1.88 9.48
CA PRO A 90 -10.16 3.21 10.03
C PRO A 90 -9.84 4.30 9.00
N ILE A 91 -10.30 5.53 9.20
CA ILE A 91 -9.75 6.68 8.47
C ILE A 91 -8.36 6.95 9.07
N HIS A 92 -7.31 6.83 8.26
CA HIS A 92 -5.94 6.91 8.76
C HIS A 92 -4.98 7.52 7.74
N GLY A 93 -3.89 8.11 8.22
CA GLY A 93 -2.71 8.45 7.43
C GLY A 93 -1.60 7.42 7.58
N HIS A 94 -0.48 7.63 6.89
CA HIS A 94 0.67 6.72 6.82
C HIS A 94 2.00 7.35 7.24
N GLY A 95 2.05 8.69 7.37
CA GLY A 95 3.28 9.41 7.69
C GLY A 95 4.25 9.51 6.51
N GLY A 96 3.82 9.13 5.31
CA GLY A 96 4.59 9.15 4.08
C GLY A 96 3.75 8.75 2.87
N TRP A 97 4.31 8.97 1.67
CA TRP A 97 3.69 8.59 0.41
C TRP A 97 3.54 7.07 0.25
N GLY A 98 2.68 6.66 -0.67
CA GLY A 98 2.57 5.26 -1.09
C GLY A 98 1.95 5.09 -2.47
N ALA A 99 2.34 3.99 -3.11
CA ALA A 99 1.93 3.60 -4.45
C ALA A 99 1.28 2.21 -4.40
N VAL A 100 0.13 2.05 -5.05
CA VAL A 100 -0.70 0.85 -4.97
C VAL A 100 -1.11 0.36 -6.35
N VAL A 101 -1.18 -0.97 -6.47
CA VAL A 101 -1.84 -1.67 -7.57
C VAL A 101 -2.86 -2.64 -6.99
N VAL A 102 -4.09 -2.61 -7.50
CA VAL A 102 -5.10 -3.63 -7.17
C VAL A 102 -4.79 -4.90 -7.97
N LEU A 103 -4.54 -6.01 -7.27
CA LEU A 103 -4.18 -7.30 -7.87
C LEU A 103 -5.41 -8.10 -8.26
N THR A 104 -6.37 -8.24 -7.33
CA THR A 104 -7.59 -9.03 -7.55
C THR A 104 -8.78 -8.42 -6.84
N GLY A 105 -9.99 -8.75 -7.33
CA GLY A 105 -11.24 -8.33 -6.72
C GLY A 105 -11.52 -6.84 -6.87
N HIS A 106 -12.47 -6.33 -6.08
CA HIS A 106 -12.89 -4.92 -6.15
C HIS A 106 -12.93 -4.31 -4.76
N GLY A 107 -12.65 -3.02 -4.66
CA GLY A 107 -12.60 -2.28 -3.41
C GLY A 107 -13.12 -0.87 -3.58
N ARG A 108 -13.52 -0.27 -2.46
CA ARG A 108 -13.86 1.15 -2.38
C ARG A 108 -12.76 1.87 -1.63
N TYR A 109 -12.22 2.91 -2.27
CA TYR A 109 -11.21 3.80 -1.73
C TYR A 109 -11.81 5.18 -1.49
N GLU A 110 -11.72 5.64 -0.26
CA GLU A 110 -12.18 6.95 0.16
C GLU A 110 -10.97 7.83 0.46
N THR A 111 -10.85 8.97 -0.21
CA THR A 111 -9.84 10.00 0.09
C THR A 111 -10.44 10.98 1.08
N TRP A 112 -9.72 11.24 2.17
CA TRP A 112 -10.15 12.13 3.24
C TRP A 112 -9.13 13.25 3.44
N GLU A 113 -9.59 14.38 3.95
CA GLU A 113 -8.73 15.51 4.30
C GLU A 113 -8.86 15.81 5.79
N PRO A 114 -7.75 15.79 6.55
CA PRO A 114 -7.75 16.21 7.94
C PRO A 114 -8.37 17.59 8.11
N THR A 115 -9.20 17.71 9.13
CA THR A 115 -9.72 18.98 9.63
C THR A 115 -9.11 19.21 11.02
N ARG A 116 -9.80 19.96 11.90
CA ARG A 116 -9.33 20.17 13.28
C ARG A 116 -9.68 18.97 14.17
N ASP A 117 -8.95 18.86 15.29
CA ASP A 117 -9.32 18.03 16.45
C ASP A 117 -9.47 16.52 16.18
N GLY A 118 -8.68 15.95 15.26
CA GLY A 118 -8.72 14.51 14.97
C GLY A 118 -9.88 14.08 14.08
N TYR A 119 -10.54 15.02 13.40
CA TYR A 119 -11.59 14.74 12.42
C TYR A 119 -11.08 14.90 10.99
N ALA A 120 -11.71 14.23 10.02
CA ALA A 120 -11.43 14.37 8.61
C ALA A 120 -12.72 14.47 7.79
N ARG A 121 -12.69 15.22 6.68
CA ARG A 121 -13.82 15.32 5.74
C ARG A 121 -13.59 14.44 4.52
N LEU A 122 -14.65 13.79 4.05
CA LEU A 122 -14.60 13.00 2.81
C LEU A 122 -14.41 13.94 1.61
N VAL A 123 -13.43 13.64 0.77
CA VAL A 123 -13.14 14.42 -0.44
C VAL A 123 -13.61 13.69 -1.70
N ARG A 124 -13.36 12.38 -1.75
CA ARG A 124 -13.60 11.58 -2.96
C ARG A 124 -13.82 10.13 -2.61
N VAL A 125 -14.70 9.46 -3.35
CA VAL A 125 -14.88 8.01 -3.34
C VAL A 125 -14.55 7.47 -4.73
N ARG A 126 -13.83 6.36 -4.79
CA ARG A 126 -13.58 5.60 -6.02
C ARG A 126 -13.84 4.12 -5.75
N GLU A 127 -14.44 3.44 -6.70
CA GLU A 127 -14.37 1.98 -6.78
C GLU A 127 -13.22 1.61 -7.69
N LEU A 128 -12.52 0.52 -7.34
CA LEU A 128 -11.31 0.07 -8.00
C LEU A 128 -11.39 -1.42 -8.24
N GLY A 129 -10.86 -1.85 -9.37
CA GLY A 129 -10.74 -3.25 -9.77
C GLY A 129 -9.32 -3.62 -10.20
N PRO A 130 -9.11 -4.85 -10.68
CA PRO A 130 -7.77 -5.35 -11.02
C PRO A 130 -7.06 -4.47 -12.05
N GLY A 131 -5.80 -4.14 -11.79
CA GLY A 131 -4.98 -3.26 -12.62
C GLY A 131 -5.17 -1.77 -12.35
N ASP A 132 -6.20 -1.36 -11.61
CA ASP A 132 -6.32 0.01 -11.16
C ASP A 132 -5.19 0.37 -10.20
N THR A 133 -4.75 1.62 -10.29
CA THR A 133 -3.68 2.17 -9.46
C THR A 133 -4.18 3.30 -8.57
N LEU A 134 -3.52 3.42 -7.42
CA LEU A 134 -3.68 4.55 -6.50
C LEU A 134 -2.30 5.06 -6.10
N ALA A 135 -2.30 6.33 -5.70
CA ALA A 135 -1.18 6.95 -5.03
C ALA A 135 -1.71 7.92 -3.98
N TRP A 136 -0.94 8.11 -2.93
CA TRP A 136 -1.10 9.24 -2.03
C TRP A 136 0.25 9.92 -1.79
N PRO A 137 0.25 11.25 -1.60
CA PRO A 137 1.46 12.02 -1.33
C PRO A 137 1.87 11.88 0.15
N ASN A 138 2.89 12.64 0.57
CA ASN A 138 3.21 12.79 1.99
C ASN A 138 2.08 13.49 2.79
N PRO A 139 2.09 13.38 4.13
CA PRO A 139 1.20 14.16 5.00
C PRO A 139 1.19 15.65 4.66
N PRO A 140 0.04 16.34 4.81
CA PRO A 140 -1.20 15.88 5.46
C PRO A 140 -2.19 15.20 4.50
N HIS A 141 -1.82 14.93 3.25
CA HIS A 141 -2.74 14.49 2.20
C HIS A 141 -2.72 12.97 1.96
N ASP A 142 -2.21 12.21 2.93
CA ASP A 142 -2.07 10.75 2.92
C ASP A 142 -3.24 10.00 3.56
N VAL A 143 -4.35 10.70 3.85
CA VAL A 143 -5.44 10.18 4.66
C VAL A 143 -6.51 9.50 3.82
N HIS A 144 -6.81 8.25 4.16
CA HIS A 144 -7.78 7.46 3.44
C HIS A 144 -8.45 6.37 4.28
N ARG A 145 -9.45 5.75 3.66
CA ARG A 145 -10.14 4.56 4.14
C ARG A 145 -10.38 3.62 2.97
N GLN A 146 -10.27 2.33 3.24
CA GLN A 146 -10.39 1.26 2.25
C GLN A 146 -11.29 0.16 2.78
N VAL A 147 -12.05 -0.46 1.87
CA VAL A 147 -12.80 -1.68 2.14
C VAL A 147 -12.89 -2.49 0.86
N GLY A 148 -12.90 -3.82 0.98
CA GLY A 148 -13.27 -4.67 -0.14
C GLY A 148 -14.73 -4.46 -0.55
N LEU A 149 -15.10 -4.90 -1.74
CA LEU A 149 -16.49 -5.00 -2.20
C LEU A 149 -16.77 -6.43 -2.64
N ALA A 150 -17.99 -6.92 -2.41
CA ALA A 150 -18.40 -8.28 -2.74
C ALA A 150 -17.41 -9.32 -2.20
N ASP A 151 -16.60 -9.92 -3.07
CA ASP A 151 -15.58 -10.90 -2.68
C ASP A 151 -14.41 -10.24 -1.93
N GLY A 152 -14.22 -8.93 -2.07
CA GLY A 152 -13.19 -8.07 -1.50
C GLY A 152 -12.06 -7.72 -2.49
N ALA A 153 -11.06 -6.92 -2.09
CA ALA A 153 -9.87 -6.59 -2.89
C ALA A 153 -8.54 -7.10 -2.30
N THR A 154 -7.58 -7.42 -3.16
CA THR A 154 -6.15 -7.60 -2.79
C THR A 154 -5.33 -6.52 -3.47
N GLU A 155 -4.42 -5.89 -2.72
CA GLU A 155 -3.55 -4.82 -3.20
C GLU A 155 -2.08 -5.16 -2.96
N LEU A 156 -1.21 -4.76 -3.89
CA LEU A 156 0.22 -4.60 -3.68
C LEU A 156 0.50 -3.13 -3.38
N THR A 157 1.25 -2.86 -2.33
CA THR A 157 1.56 -1.49 -1.91
C THR A 157 3.04 -1.33 -1.63
N ILE A 158 3.62 -0.24 -2.12
CA ILE A 158 4.89 0.29 -1.65
C ILE A 158 4.61 1.48 -0.73
N PHE A 159 5.09 1.41 0.51
CA PHE A 159 5.04 2.50 1.46
C PHE A 159 6.41 3.15 1.62
N ALA A 160 6.43 4.48 1.72
CA ALA A 160 7.63 5.24 2.10
C ALA A 160 8.13 4.91 3.51
N ARG A 161 7.21 4.47 4.38
CA ARG A 161 7.50 4.11 5.77
C ARG A 161 6.76 2.83 6.15
N HIS A 162 7.40 1.99 6.96
CA HIS A 162 6.80 0.75 7.41
C HIS A 162 5.51 0.99 8.24
N PRO A 163 4.34 0.48 7.83
CA PRO A 163 3.05 0.82 8.45
C PRO A 163 2.87 0.24 9.86
N TYR A 164 3.65 -0.79 10.23
CA TYR A 164 3.64 -1.36 11.59
C TYR A 164 4.65 -0.73 12.56
N HIS A 165 5.57 0.10 12.06
CA HIS A 165 6.61 0.75 12.88
C HIS A 165 6.48 2.27 12.87
N THR A 166 5.62 2.81 12.01
CA THR A 166 5.33 4.22 11.89
C THR A 166 4.00 4.51 12.57
N TRP A 167 3.98 5.54 13.40
CA TRP A 167 2.72 6.02 13.94
C TRP A 167 1.86 6.62 12.81
N ALA A 168 0.71 5.98 12.57
CA ALA A 168 -0.32 6.44 11.65
C ALA A 168 -1.40 7.21 12.42
N PRO A 169 -1.65 8.50 12.13
CA PRO A 169 -2.76 9.21 12.75
C PRO A 169 -4.08 8.59 12.29
N GLN A 170 -5.03 8.44 13.22
CA GLN A 170 -6.40 8.00 12.92
C GLN A 170 -7.37 9.17 13.11
N PHE A 171 -8.44 9.17 12.32
CA PHE A 171 -9.42 10.25 12.31
C PHE A 171 -10.84 9.71 12.47
N GLN A 172 -11.71 10.56 13.00
CA GLN A 172 -13.15 10.37 12.92
C GLN A 172 -13.71 11.13 11.70
N PRO A 173 -14.83 10.66 11.10
CA PRO A 173 -15.54 11.48 10.13
C PRO A 173 -15.97 12.79 10.80
N ALA A 174 -15.65 13.92 10.18
CA ALA A 174 -16.27 15.19 10.56
C ALA A 174 -17.79 15.02 10.36
N GLY A 175 -18.58 15.26 11.42
CA GLY A 175 -20.04 15.26 11.31
C GLY A 175 -20.50 16.26 10.25
N ASP A 176 -21.68 16.02 9.68
CA ASP A 176 -22.28 16.94 8.71
C ASP A 176 -22.45 18.32 9.39
N PRO A 177 -21.82 19.40 8.90
CA PRO A 177 -21.96 20.72 9.53
C PRO A 177 -23.41 21.22 9.58
N LEU A 178 -24.33 20.58 8.87
CA LEU A 178 -25.76 20.90 8.87
C LEU A 178 -26.56 20.22 10.00
N HIS A 179 -26.00 19.21 10.68
CA HIS A 179 -26.66 18.50 11.78
C HIS A 179 -25.67 18.13 12.89
N PRO A 180 -25.31 19.07 13.78
CA PRO A 180 -24.60 18.74 15.00
C PRO A 180 -25.52 17.90 15.91
N SER A 181 -24.96 16.80 16.44
CA SER A 181 -25.59 16.00 17.51
C SER A 181 -25.82 16.80 18.78
#